data_AF-A0A2R7M531-F1
#
_entry.id   AF-A0A2R7M531-F1
#
_cell.length_a   1.000
_cell.length_b   1.000
_cell.length_c   1.000
_cell.angle_alpha   90.00
_cell.angle_beta   90.00
_cell.angle_gamma   90.00
#
_symmetry.space_group_name_H-M   'P 1'
#
loop_
_entity.id
_entity.type
_entity.pdbx_description
1 polymer ?
#
loop_
_entity_poly.entity_id
_entity_poly.type
_entity_poly.pdbx_seq_one_letter_code
_entity_poly.pdbx_strand_id
1 'polypeptide(L)'
;MSPSTETAAPIPATRAARRPRHGKAKAILAIAAGTALLLGGGGTYAYWSTTTALTTGSVQSGDLNLTLGTSAWSLKGVLGSAIPLTDPTTARIVPGDVLTLTQPVTVTLVGNTLQADLAVTQAANFVSGPAAQYVKVAVNIPGLGAQTGTNTYRVTPATAGTLQATVTVTFDANTPNLVGVNTPVDLSKLSFSLTQASS
;
A
#
# COMPACT_ATOMS: atom_id res chain seq x y z
N MET A 1 -28.14 -138.16 18.10
CA MET A 1 -28.14 -137.47 19.41
C MET A 1 -27.88 -135.99 19.12
N SER A 2 -28.65 -135.09 19.73
CA SER A 2 -28.77 -133.65 19.41
C SER A 2 -27.55 -132.81 19.89
N PRO A 3 -27.43 -131.47 19.67
CA PRO A 3 -28.44 -130.52 19.14
C PRO A 3 -27.94 -129.41 18.16
N SER A 4 -28.85 -128.47 17.84
CA SER A 4 -28.69 -127.15 17.19
C SER A 4 -27.92 -126.12 18.06
N THR A 5 -27.64 -124.83 17.70
CA THR A 5 -27.93 -124.00 16.49
C THR A 5 -26.68 -123.11 16.12
N GLU A 6 -26.60 -121.77 15.89
CA GLU A 6 -27.50 -120.57 15.90
C GLU A 6 -27.00 -119.39 14.99
N THR A 7 -27.32 -118.12 15.31
CA THR A 7 -27.34 -116.92 14.43
C THR A 7 -26.22 -115.86 14.62
N ALA A 8 -25.68 -115.39 13.49
CA ALA A 8 -25.03 -114.12 13.07
C ALA A 8 -24.71 -112.87 13.95
N ALA A 9 -23.70 -112.11 13.45
CA ALA A 9 -23.55 -110.62 13.33
C ALA A 9 -22.66 -109.80 14.33
N PRO A 10 -22.07 -108.62 13.92
CA PRO A 10 -20.95 -107.95 14.64
C PRO A 10 -21.16 -106.46 15.04
N ILE A 11 -20.29 -105.90 15.92
CA ILE A 11 -20.27 -104.46 16.35
C ILE A 11 -18.81 -103.96 16.66
N PRO A 12 -18.41 -102.69 16.39
CA PRO A 12 -17.05 -102.16 16.63
C PRO A 12 -16.86 -101.12 17.77
N ALA A 13 -15.63 -100.99 18.31
CA ALA A 13 -15.15 -100.01 19.31
C ALA A 13 -13.58 -100.01 19.41
N THR A 14 -12.79 -99.09 19.99
CA THR A 14 -12.88 -97.64 20.38
C THR A 14 -11.42 -97.10 20.65
N ARG A 15 -11.22 -95.85 21.12
CA ARG A 15 -9.96 -95.03 21.09
C ARG A 15 -9.33 -94.68 22.48
N ALA A 16 -8.01 -94.43 22.49
CA ALA A 16 -7.23 -93.39 23.25
C ALA A 16 -6.53 -93.64 24.61
N ALA A 17 -5.24 -93.20 24.71
CA ALA A 17 -4.49 -92.79 25.93
C ALA A 17 -3.19 -91.97 25.58
N ARG A 18 -2.40 -91.44 26.55
CA ARG A 18 -2.49 -90.03 27.06
C ARG A 18 -1.21 -89.46 27.77
N ARG A 19 -0.54 -88.44 27.18
CA ARG A 19 0.41 -87.42 27.78
C ARG A 19 1.69 -87.88 28.56
N PRO A 20 2.78 -87.07 28.57
CA PRO A 20 3.07 -86.21 29.74
C PRO A 20 3.77 -84.83 29.48
N ARG A 21 3.58 -83.89 30.43
CA ARG A 21 4.47 -82.85 31.07
C ARG A 21 5.61 -82.16 30.27
N HIS A 22 6.17 -80.98 30.62
CA HIS A 22 6.23 -80.18 31.87
C HIS A 22 5.96 -78.67 31.61
N GLY A 23 5.90 -77.85 32.66
CA GLY A 23 5.83 -76.38 32.55
C GLY A 23 6.62 -75.65 33.65
N LYS A 24 6.83 -74.34 33.46
CA LYS A 24 7.29 -73.36 34.46
C LYS A 24 6.55 -72.05 34.22
N ALA A 25 6.16 -71.33 35.28
CA ALA A 25 5.37 -70.10 35.18
C ALA A 25 6.10 -68.88 35.78
N LYS A 26 6.28 -67.83 34.97
CA LYS A 26 6.40 -66.40 35.31
C LYS A 26 5.88 -65.65 34.06
N ALA A 27 4.77 -64.91 34.03
CA ALA A 27 4.27 -63.79 34.85
C ALA A 27 4.61 -62.42 34.24
N ILE A 28 3.74 -61.42 34.52
CA ILE A 28 3.77 -60.00 34.10
C ILE A 28 3.10 -59.70 32.73
N LEU A 29 2.44 -58.55 32.68
CA LEU A 29 1.47 -58.05 31.68
C LEU A 29 2.07 -56.91 30.86
N ALA A 30 1.71 -56.82 29.57
CA ALA A 30 1.80 -55.59 28.78
C ALA A 30 0.65 -55.53 27.77
N ILE A 31 -0.05 -54.39 27.69
CA ILE A 31 -1.08 -54.10 26.69
C ILE A 31 -0.51 -53.04 25.74
N ALA A 32 -0.63 -53.24 24.43
CA ALA A 32 -0.35 -52.23 23.42
C ALA A 32 -1.23 -52.42 22.16
N ALA A 33 -1.42 -51.34 21.41
CA ALA A 33 -2.22 -51.27 20.18
C ALA A 33 -1.77 -52.30 19.11
N GLY A 34 -2.60 -52.72 18.15
CA GLY A 34 -3.89 -52.15 17.74
C GLY A 34 -3.81 -51.65 16.29
N THR A 35 -3.88 -52.58 15.34
CA THR A 35 -3.59 -52.32 13.90
C THR A 35 -4.62 -52.94 12.93
N ALA A 36 -5.64 -53.64 13.42
CA ALA A 36 -6.58 -54.44 12.62
C ALA A 36 -7.71 -53.65 11.93
N LEU A 37 -7.51 -52.36 11.61
CA LEU A 37 -8.48 -51.51 10.89
C LEU A 37 -7.91 -50.79 9.66
N LEU A 38 -6.59 -50.78 9.45
CA LEU A 38 -5.97 -50.11 8.29
C LEU A 38 -6.02 -50.92 6.97
N LEU A 39 -6.81 -51.99 6.92
CA LEU A 39 -7.20 -52.65 5.66
C LEU A 39 -8.41 -51.97 4.99
N GLY A 40 -8.94 -50.88 5.56
CA GLY A 40 -9.62 -49.84 4.79
C GLY A 40 -8.62 -49.04 3.95
N GLY A 41 -8.07 -49.67 2.91
CA GLY A 41 -6.86 -49.24 2.21
C GLY A 41 -6.98 -47.97 1.37
N GLY A 42 -6.86 -46.80 2.00
CA GLY A 42 -6.11 -45.65 1.46
C GLY A 42 -6.49 -45.09 0.08
N GLY A 43 -7.74 -45.27 -0.38
CA GLY A 43 -8.18 -44.88 -1.73
C GLY A 43 -9.44 -44.01 -1.79
N THR A 44 -9.99 -43.59 -0.65
CA THR A 44 -11.12 -42.65 -0.63
C THR A 44 -10.65 -41.27 -1.06
N TYR A 45 -10.80 -40.95 -2.34
CA TYR A 45 -10.74 -39.56 -2.81
C TYR A 45 -11.67 -38.72 -1.95
N ALA A 46 -11.12 -37.70 -1.30
CA ALA A 46 -11.91 -36.80 -0.48
C ALA A 46 -12.79 -35.92 -1.38
N TYR A 47 -14.02 -36.39 -1.64
CA TYR A 47 -15.10 -35.60 -2.29
C TYR A 47 -15.49 -34.34 -1.48
N TRP A 48 -14.85 -34.15 -0.32
CA TRP A 48 -14.86 -33.01 0.58
C TRP A 48 -14.03 -31.81 0.08
N SER A 49 -13.43 -31.88 -1.11
CA SER A 49 -12.75 -30.76 -1.75
C SER A 49 -13.55 -30.25 -2.94
N THR A 50 -14.09 -29.03 -2.81
CA THR A 50 -14.73 -28.29 -3.91
C THR A 50 -13.93 -27.03 -4.20
N THR A 51 -13.41 -26.91 -5.43
CA THR A 51 -12.70 -25.72 -5.90
C THR A 51 -13.62 -24.92 -6.80
N THR A 52 -14.23 -23.86 -6.26
CA THR A 52 -15.02 -22.90 -7.04
C THR A 52 -14.15 -21.71 -7.40
N ALA A 53 -13.96 -21.44 -8.69
CA ALA A 53 -13.29 -20.22 -9.13
C ALA A 53 -14.12 -18.98 -8.77
N LEU A 54 -13.45 -17.90 -8.36
CA LEU A 54 -14.11 -16.61 -8.15
C LEU A 54 -14.64 -16.09 -9.51
N THR A 55 -15.92 -15.74 -9.56
CA THR A 55 -16.56 -15.10 -10.74
C THR A 55 -16.26 -13.60 -10.84
N THR A 56 -15.32 -13.09 -10.05
CA THR A 56 -14.83 -11.71 -10.11
C THR A 56 -13.88 -11.52 -11.29
N GLY A 57 -14.12 -10.51 -12.12
CA GLY A 57 -13.22 -10.13 -13.22
C GLY A 57 -11.86 -9.59 -12.75
N SER A 58 -11.00 -9.26 -13.72
CA SER A 58 -9.67 -8.69 -13.47
C SER A 58 -9.73 -7.38 -12.68
N VAL A 59 -8.94 -7.26 -11.61
CA VAL A 59 -8.62 -5.97 -10.99
C VAL A 59 -7.70 -5.18 -11.93
N GLN A 60 -7.98 -3.89 -12.11
CA GLN A 60 -7.16 -2.97 -12.91
C GLN A 60 -6.18 -2.20 -12.03
N SER A 61 -5.01 -1.86 -12.58
CA SER A 61 -4.03 -0.97 -11.93
C SER A 61 -4.52 0.49 -11.92
N GLY A 62 -4.02 1.26 -10.96
CA GLY A 62 -4.27 2.71 -10.87
C GLY A 62 -3.34 3.54 -11.77
N ASP A 63 -3.60 4.86 -11.78
CA ASP A 63 -2.80 5.89 -12.45
C ASP A 63 -2.58 7.08 -11.51
N LEU A 64 -1.39 7.67 -11.58
CA LEU A 64 -0.95 8.83 -10.80
C LEU A 64 -0.12 9.74 -11.69
N ASN A 65 -0.66 10.90 -12.07
CA ASN A 65 0.00 11.83 -12.99
C ASN A 65 -0.22 13.29 -12.59
N LEU A 66 0.76 14.14 -12.89
CA LEU A 66 0.72 15.59 -12.72
C LEU A 66 1.19 16.26 -14.01
N THR A 67 0.37 17.16 -14.55
CA THR A 67 0.76 18.02 -15.68
C THR A 67 0.56 19.49 -15.35
N LEU A 68 1.40 20.35 -15.92
CA LEU A 68 1.39 21.80 -15.72
C LEU A 68 0.93 22.49 -17.01
N GLY A 69 -0.06 23.38 -16.92
CA GLY A 69 -0.49 24.23 -18.03
C GLY A 69 0.39 25.47 -18.20
N THR A 70 -0.04 26.40 -19.06
CA THR A 70 0.64 27.70 -19.24
C THR A 70 0.56 28.53 -17.95
N SER A 71 1.72 28.93 -17.43
CA SER A 71 1.83 29.84 -16.28
C SER A 71 1.50 31.28 -16.65
N ALA A 72 0.99 32.03 -15.68
CA ALA A 72 0.88 33.49 -15.75
C ALA A 72 1.53 34.12 -14.51
N TRP A 73 2.29 35.19 -14.71
CA TRP A 73 2.97 35.90 -13.62
C TRP A 73 2.43 37.32 -13.46
N SER A 74 2.45 37.82 -12.23
CA SER A 74 2.16 39.22 -11.92
C SER A 74 3.00 39.72 -10.75
N LEU A 75 3.29 41.01 -10.73
CA LEU A 75 4.00 41.69 -9.65
C LEU A 75 3.11 42.78 -9.05
N LYS A 76 2.98 42.80 -7.74
CA LYS A 76 2.35 43.88 -6.99
C LYS A 76 3.39 44.56 -6.11
N GLY A 77 3.69 45.82 -6.40
CA GLY A 77 4.49 46.67 -5.52
C GLY A 77 3.67 47.32 -4.40
N VAL A 78 4.34 47.79 -3.34
CA VAL A 78 3.73 48.32 -2.11
C VAL A 78 2.60 49.34 -2.35
N LEU A 79 2.81 50.28 -3.28
CA LEU A 79 1.87 51.37 -3.59
C LEU A 79 1.00 51.11 -4.84
N GLY A 80 1.02 49.89 -5.38
CA GLY A 80 0.44 49.57 -6.69
C GLY A 80 -0.64 48.47 -6.68
N SER A 81 -1.40 48.43 -7.76
CA SER A 81 -2.13 47.23 -8.19
C SER A 81 -1.15 46.17 -8.71
N ALA A 82 -1.59 44.91 -8.75
CA ALA A 82 -0.82 43.87 -9.44
C ALA A 82 -0.81 44.13 -10.96
N ILE A 83 0.38 44.10 -11.57
CA ILE A 83 0.58 44.19 -13.02
C ILE A 83 1.03 42.82 -13.57
N PRO A 84 0.54 42.38 -14.74
CA PRO A 84 1.01 41.14 -15.35
C PRO A 84 2.45 41.28 -15.84
N LEU A 85 3.21 40.18 -15.80
CA LEU A 85 4.57 40.08 -16.33
C LEU A 85 4.61 39.10 -17.51
N THR A 86 5.27 39.49 -18.60
CA THR A 86 5.55 38.62 -19.75
C THR A 86 6.74 37.69 -19.49
N ASP A 87 7.75 38.16 -18.76
CA ASP A 87 8.91 37.39 -18.32
C ASP A 87 9.29 37.77 -16.87
N PRO A 88 9.10 36.88 -15.88
CA PRO A 88 9.39 37.18 -14.49
C PRO A 88 10.90 37.25 -14.18
N THR A 89 11.78 36.73 -15.05
CA THR A 89 13.23 36.80 -14.85
C THR A 89 13.79 38.22 -15.04
N THR A 90 13.04 39.08 -15.74
CA THR A 90 13.36 40.50 -15.91
C THR A 90 12.95 41.38 -14.71
N ALA A 91 12.12 40.84 -13.81
CA ALA A 91 11.56 41.60 -12.69
C ALA A 91 12.63 41.96 -11.64
N ARG A 92 12.55 43.19 -11.12
CA ARG A 92 13.39 43.68 -10.02
C ARG A 92 12.47 44.03 -8.86
N ILE A 93 12.43 43.14 -7.86
CA ILE A 93 11.58 43.30 -6.67
C ILE A 93 12.33 44.02 -5.54
N VAL A 94 11.60 44.74 -4.70
CA VAL A 94 12.08 45.44 -3.51
C VAL A 94 11.32 44.98 -2.25
N PRO A 95 11.81 45.27 -1.03
CA PRO A 95 11.10 44.97 0.21
C PRO A 95 9.65 45.47 0.19
N GLY A 96 8.70 44.57 0.44
CA GLY A 96 7.25 44.81 0.40
C GLY A 96 6.56 44.42 -0.91
N ASP A 97 7.31 44.04 -1.95
CA ASP A 97 6.76 43.54 -3.19
C ASP A 97 6.26 42.08 -3.07
N VAL A 98 5.25 41.76 -3.87
CA VAL A 98 4.64 40.43 -3.97
C VAL A 98 4.61 39.98 -5.44
N LEU A 99 5.41 38.97 -5.77
CA LEU A 99 5.43 38.31 -7.08
C LEU A 99 4.52 37.06 -7.02
N THR A 100 3.54 36.97 -7.91
CA THR A 100 2.51 35.91 -7.92
C THR A 100 2.55 35.13 -9.22
N LEU A 101 2.69 33.81 -9.11
CA LEU A 101 2.49 32.83 -10.18
C LEU A 101 1.08 32.22 -10.06
N THR A 102 0.32 32.28 -11.14
CA THR A 102 -0.88 31.47 -11.34
C THR A 102 -0.54 30.33 -12.28
N GLN A 103 -0.63 29.09 -11.77
CA GLN A 103 -0.25 27.87 -12.46
C GLN A 103 -1.47 26.92 -12.54
N PRO A 104 -2.06 26.71 -13.73
CA PRO A 104 -2.98 25.59 -13.95
C PRO A 104 -2.24 24.27 -13.76
N VAL A 105 -2.79 23.36 -12.98
CA VAL A 105 -2.25 22.00 -12.78
C VAL A 105 -3.35 20.97 -12.97
N THR A 106 -3.06 19.87 -13.65
CA THR A 106 -4.01 18.76 -13.81
C THR A 106 -3.46 17.53 -13.13
N VAL A 107 -4.19 17.03 -12.13
CA VAL A 107 -3.86 15.84 -11.34
C VAL A 107 -4.74 14.67 -11.78
N THR A 108 -4.14 13.58 -12.24
CA THR A 108 -4.81 12.29 -12.43
C THR A 108 -4.57 11.41 -11.21
N LEU A 109 -5.66 10.90 -10.63
CA LEU A 109 -5.67 9.98 -9.49
C LEU A 109 -6.72 8.89 -9.72
N VAL A 110 -6.31 7.79 -10.33
CA VAL A 110 -7.17 6.62 -10.56
C VAL A 110 -6.78 5.52 -9.58
N GLY A 111 -7.69 5.19 -8.66
CA GLY A 111 -7.50 4.09 -7.71
C GLY A 111 -8.33 4.28 -6.44
N ASN A 112 -9.10 3.26 -6.05
CA ASN A 112 -10.14 3.38 -5.00
C ASN A 112 -9.60 3.74 -3.61
N THR A 113 -8.32 3.47 -3.34
CA THR A 113 -7.61 3.80 -2.09
C THR A 113 -6.44 4.77 -2.30
N LEU A 114 -6.22 5.22 -3.54
CA LEU A 114 -5.07 6.05 -3.89
C LEU A 114 -5.30 7.50 -3.46
N GLN A 115 -4.36 8.04 -2.69
CA GLN A 115 -4.25 9.45 -2.40
C GLN A 115 -2.83 9.92 -2.72
N ALA A 116 -2.65 11.21 -2.98
CA ALA A 116 -1.35 11.79 -3.19
C ALA A 116 -1.23 13.16 -2.53
N ASP A 117 -0.03 13.50 -2.08
CA ASP A 117 0.29 14.84 -1.64
C ASP A 117 0.85 15.63 -2.84
N LEU A 118 0.18 16.73 -3.18
CA LEU A 118 0.60 17.72 -4.17
C LEU A 118 1.36 18.82 -3.42
N ALA A 119 2.65 18.97 -3.70
CA ALA A 119 3.52 19.92 -3.02
C ALA A 119 4.14 20.92 -3.99
N VAL A 120 4.46 22.11 -3.48
CA VAL A 120 5.35 23.08 -4.14
C VAL A 120 6.58 23.28 -3.26
N THR A 121 7.71 22.80 -3.75
CA THR A 121 8.98 22.83 -3.00
C THR A 121 9.90 23.92 -3.52
N GLN A 122 10.76 24.41 -2.64
CA GLN A 122 11.89 25.29 -2.96
C GLN A 122 13.18 24.48 -2.79
N ALA A 123 13.97 24.35 -3.84
CA ALA A 123 15.32 23.80 -3.73
C ALA A 123 16.26 24.79 -3.02
N ALA A 124 17.39 24.29 -2.51
CA ALA A 124 18.39 25.10 -1.83
C ALA A 124 18.88 26.28 -2.69
N ASN A 125 19.16 27.41 -2.04
CA ASN A 125 19.58 28.68 -2.65
C ASN A 125 18.55 29.34 -3.60
N PHE A 126 17.24 29.07 -3.44
CA PHE A 126 16.15 29.85 -4.06
C PHE A 126 16.35 31.37 -3.91
N VAL A 127 16.82 31.79 -2.73
CA VAL A 127 17.47 33.07 -2.50
C VAL A 127 18.78 32.79 -1.77
N SER A 128 19.82 33.58 -2.03
CA SER A 128 21.14 33.41 -1.42
C SER A 128 21.47 34.52 -0.42
N GLY A 129 22.38 34.24 0.51
CA GLY A 129 22.87 35.23 1.48
C GLY A 129 21.80 35.73 2.49
N PRO A 130 22.03 36.89 3.14
CA PRO A 130 21.18 37.39 4.23
C PRO A 130 19.73 37.69 3.86
N ALA A 131 19.41 37.80 2.57
CA ALA A 131 18.07 38.07 2.06
C ALA A 131 17.12 36.87 2.17
N ALA A 132 17.63 35.64 2.26
CA ALA A 132 16.84 34.42 2.16
C ALA A 132 15.76 34.28 3.25
N GLN A 133 16.01 34.82 4.46
CA GLN A 133 15.01 34.83 5.55
C GLN A 133 13.86 35.82 5.34
N TYR A 134 14.02 36.79 4.43
CA TYR A 134 13.05 37.85 4.15
C TYR A 134 12.20 37.56 2.90
N VAL A 135 12.56 36.57 2.07
CA VAL A 135 11.74 36.14 0.93
C VAL A 135 10.97 34.89 1.32
N LYS A 136 9.64 34.98 1.31
CA LYS A 136 8.73 33.94 1.82
C LYS A 136 7.85 33.44 0.68
N VAL A 137 7.69 32.12 0.55
CA VAL A 137 6.84 31.50 -0.47
C VAL A 137 5.66 30.78 0.19
N ALA A 138 4.46 31.23 -0.14
CA ALA A 138 3.20 30.62 0.27
C ALA A 138 2.44 30.11 -0.97
N VAL A 139 1.74 28.99 -0.85
CA VAL A 139 0.93 28.42 -1.92
C VAL A 139 -0.52 28.27 -1.49
N ASN A 140 -1.44 28.59 -2.38
CA ASN A 140 -2.87 28.37 -2.24
C ASN A 140 -3.39 27.57 -3.45
N ILE A 141 -4.22 26.55 -3.20
CA ILE A 141 -4.88 25.77 -4.26
C ILE A 141 -6.38 25.66 -3.91
N PRO A 142 -7.23 26.57 -4.41
CA PRO A 142 -8.67 26.54 -4.14
C PRO A 142 -9.30 25.19 -4.54
N GLY A 143 -10.25 24.72 -3.72
CA GLY A 143 -10.90 23.42 -3.90
C GLY A 143 -10.19 22.25 -3.19
N LEU A 144 -8.93 22.43 -2.76
CA LEU A 144 -8.29 21.51 -1.83
C LEU A 144 -8.57 21.91 -0.36
N GLY A 145 -8.35 20.96 0.55
CA GLY A 145 -8.54 21.17 1.99
C GLY A 145 -7.41 21.98 2.65
N ALA A 146 -7.29 21.85 3.97
CA ALA A 146 -6.15 22.39 4.70
C ALA A 146 -4.82 21.76 4.23
N GLN A 147 -3.72 22.50 4.32
CA GLN A 147 -2.39 21.99 4.02
C GLN A 147 -2.01 20.86 4.99
N THR A 148 -1.44 19.77 4.46
CA THR A 148 -0.87 18.64 5.23
C THR A 148 0.58 18.86 5.63
N GLY A 149 1.24 19.85 5.01
CA GLY A 149 2.59 20.32 5.32
C GLY A 149 2.88 21.62 4.59
N THR A 150 4.06 22.23 4.79
CA THR A 150 4.42 23.52 4.18
C THR A 150 4.25 23.51 2.65
N ASN A 151 3.24 24.22 2.14
CA ASN A 151 2.88 24.27 0.72
C ASN A 151 2.53 22.89 0.11
N THR A 152 2.03 21.97 0.93
CA THR A 152 1.62 20.60 0.56
C THR A 152 0.14 20.38 0.86
N TYR A 153 -0.58 19.81 -0.11
CA TYR A 153 -2.02 19.52 -0.01
C TYR A 153 -2.31 18.05 -0.33
N ARG A 154 -3.19 17.43 0.46
CA ARG A 154 -3.73 16.11 0.17
C ARG A 154 -4.75 16.18 -0.98
N VAL A 155 -4.48 15.46 -2.06
CA VAL A 155 -5.41 15.24 -3.17
C VAL A 155 -5.94 13.80 -3.11
N THR A 156 -7.22 13.65 -3.44
CA THR A 156 -7.97 12.39 -3.46
C THR A 156 -8.68 12.25 -4.80
N PRO A 157 -9.21 11.08 -5.18
CA PRO A 157 -9.95 10.93 -6.45
C PRO A 157 -11.19 11.84 -6.55
N ALA A 158 -11.73 12.31 -5.41
CA ALA A 158 -12.84 13.27 -5.36
C ALA A 158 -12.40 14.75 -5.47
N THR A 159 -11.10 15.04 -5.36
CA THR A 159 -10.51 16.39 -5.46
C THR A 159 -9.45 16.51 -6.56
N ALA A 160 -9.32 15.48 -7.40
CA ALA A 160 -8.45 15.43 -8.56
C ALA A 160 -9.08 16.11 -9.79
N GLY A 161 -8.33 16.22 -10.89
CA GLY A 161 -8.70 16.95 -12.09
C GLY A 161 -7.90 18.25 -12.25
N THR A 162 -8.49 19.24 -12.92
CA THR A 162 -7.86 20.54 -13.18
C THR A 162 -8.04 21.49 -12.00
N LEU A 163 -6.93 21.93 -11.43
CA LEU A 163 -6.84 22.87 -10.31
C LEU A 163 -6.06 24.12 -10.74
N GLN A 164 -6.21 25.22 -10.00
CA GLN A 164 -5.39 26.41 -10.16
C GLN A 164 -4.56 26.61 -8.89
N ALA A 165 -3.24 26.44 -9.00
CA ALA A 165 -2.33 26.78 -7.94
C ALA A 165 -1.91 28.25 -8.05
N THR A 166 -1.91 28.96 -6.93
CA THR A 166 -1.34 30.30 -6.79
C THR A 166 -0.12 30.20 -5.89
N VAL A 167 1.06 30.53 -6.42
CA VAL A 167 2.33 30.55 -5.70
C VAL A 167 2.74 32.02 -5.51
N THR A 168 2.84 32.44 -4.25
CA THR A 168 3.06 33.83 -3.87
C THR A 168 4.44 33.97 -3.23
N VAL A 169 5.33 34.70 -3.88
CA VAL A 169 6.68 35.05 -3.41
C VAL A 169 6.65 36.48 -2.87
N THR A 170 6.71 36.62 -1.56
CA THR A 170 6.66 37.91 -0.85
C THR A 170 8.05 38.29 -0.35
N PHE A 171 8.52 39.49 -0.68
CA PHE A 171 9.70 40.08 -0.05
C PHE A 171 9.23 40.91 1.16
N ASP A 172 9.71 40.60 2.36
CA ASP A 172 9.25 41.24 3.60
C ASP A 172 9.58 42.75 3.63
N ALA A 173 8.56 43.59 3.82
CA ALA A 173 8.71 45.04 3.89
C ALA A 173 9.61 45.52 5.04
N ASN A 174 9.84 44.67 6.05
CA ASN A 174 10.68 44.97 7.21
C ASN A 174 12.16 44.60 6.98
N THR A 175 12.56 44.27 5.75
CA THR A 175 13.96 43.98 5.38
C THR A 175 14.85 45.20 5.67
N PRO A 176 15.88 45.08 6.53
CA PRO A 176 16.66 46.24 6.96
C PRO A 176 17.74 46.64 5.97
N ASN A 177 18.07 47.94 5.96
CA ASN A 177 19.20 48.53 5.24
C ASN A 177 19.15 48.22 3.72
N LEU A 178 20.23 47.64 3.17
CA LEU A 178 20.35 47.25 1.76
C LEU A 178 20.38 45.71 1.59
N VAL A 179 19.81 44.95 2.54
CA VAL A 179 19.73 43.49 2.43
C VAL A 179 18.87 43.11 1.22
N GLY A 180 19.39 42.22 0.38
CA GLY A 180 18.72 41.78 -0.86
C GLY A 180 18.97 42.65 -2.09
N VAL A 181 19.62 43.81 -1.96
CA VAL A 181 20.03 44.61 -3.13
C VAL A 181 20.94 43.78 -4.05
N ASN A 182 20.60 43.75 -5.35
CA ASN A 182 21.23 42.92 -6.38
C ASN A 182 21.30 41.41 -6.09
N THR A 183 20.50 40.91 -5.13
CA THR A 183 20.41 39.47 -4.82
C THR A 183 19.30 38.84 -5.68
N PRO A 184 19.60 37.87 -6.55
CA PRO A 184 18.58 37.25 -7.38
C PRO A 184 17.69 36.29 -6.58
N VAL A 185 16.43 36.18 -7.02
CA VAL A 185 15.50 35.10 -6.63
C VAL A 185 15.45 34.10 -7.79
N ASP A 186 15.94 32.89 -7.57
CA ASP A 186 16.02 31.87 -8.60
C ASP A 186 14.71 31.08 -8.70
N LEU A 187 13.78 31.59 -9.51
CA LEU A 187 12.48 30.98 -9.75
C LEU A 187 12.57 29.55 -10.34
N SER A 188 13.72 29.13 -10.90
CA SER A 188 13.95 27.74 -11.35
C SER A 188 14.10 26.74 -10.20
N LYS A 189 14.22 27.21 -8.95
CA LYS A 189 14.23 26.37 -7.74
C LYS A 189 12.83 26.08 -7.20
N LEU A 190 11.77 26.66 -7.77
CA LEU A 190 10.39 26.27 -7.47
C LEU A 190 10.02 25.05 -8.30
N SER A 191 9.50 24.00 -7.67
CA SER A 191 9.02 22.81 -8.37
C SER A 191 7.74 22.26 -7.77
N PHE A 192 6.81 21.86 -8.64
CA PHE A 192 5.62 21.11 -8.28
C PHE A 192 5.96 19.61 -8.26
N SER A 193 5.50 18.89 -7.25
CA SER A 193 5.59 17.43 -7.19
C SER A 193 4.27 16.82 -6.74
N LEU A 194 3.98 15.61 -7.23
CA LEU A 194 2.85 14.80 -6.80
C LEU A 194 3.41 13.44 -6.37
N THR A 195 3.27 13.11 -5.09
CA THR A 195 3.78 11.85 -4.52
C THR A 195 2.64 11.07 -3.88
N GLN A 196 2.58 9.76 -4.12
CA GLN A 196 1.61 8.90 -3.44
C GLN A 196 1.75 9.05 -1.93
N ALA A 197 0.62 9.26 -1.24
CA ALA A 197 0.60 9.37 0.21
C ALA A 197 0.74 7.99 0.85
N SER A 198 1.75 7.82 1.69
CA SER A 198 1.86 6.71 2.64
C SER A 198 1.41 7.16 4.03
N SER A 199 0.76 6.25 4.77
CA SER A 199 0.48 6.39 6.20
C SER A 199 1.72 6.16 7.07
#